data_AF-A0A3T0RNB2-F1
#
_entry.id   AF-A0A3T0RNB2-F1
#
_cell.length_a   1.000
_cell.length_b   1.000
_cell.length_c   1.000
_cell.angle_alpha   90.00
_cell.angle_beta   90.00
_cell.angle_gamma   90.00
#
_symmetry.space_group_name_H-M   'P 1'
#
loop_
_entity.id
_entity.type
_entity.pdbx_description
1 polymer ?
#
loop_
_entity_poly.entity_id
_entity_poly.type
_entity_poly.pdbx_seq_one_letter_code
_entity_poly.pdbx_strand_id
1 'polypeptide(L)'
;MDGILVLLGLIVKITIMGFATFIVLHILRSMKKRTLRDEISKVEAKMAAFRISLKNRVKKKSKRFRATYPANIATGEPIDISLTQLSELTFEKNTDFQDYIDLCKKINSFIDLANVDKTSDAHQTAANELQKCDFMGTDFKNEISIVRLINDMVMVSKALAKQTNRYNHFDRRAKLQAPEPINFSSLFELQKVYKNKDANDILNEKSDDAKSAA
;
A
#
# COMPACT_ATOMS: atom_id res chain seq x y z
N MET A 1 48.27 -50.18 31.21
CA MET A 1 48.32 -48.72 30.95
C MET A 1 47.77 -48.35 29.58
N ASP A 2 47.87 -49.23 28.58
CA ASP A 2 47.45 -48.93 27.19
C ASP A 2 45.94 -48.68 27.03
N GLY A 3 45.07 -49.40 27.76
CA GLY A 3 43.63 -49.18 27.70
C GLY A 3 43.18 -47.78 28.15
N ILE A 4 43.91 -47.16 29.08
CA ILE A 4 43.62 -45.80 29.58
C ILE A 4 44.01 -44.75 28.54
N LEU A 5 45.13 -44.94 27.84
CA LEU A 5 45.57 -44.09 26.73
C LEU A 5 44.60 -44.15 25.56
N VAL A 6 44.08 -45.35 25.24
CA VAL A 6 43.05 -45.52 24.20
C VAL A 6 41.75 -44.80 24.57
N LEU A 7 41.31 -44.92 25.83
CA LEU A 7 40.11 -44.24 26.33
C LEU A 7 40.24 -42.71 26.26
N LEU A 8 41.37 -42.15 26.72
CA LEU A 8 41.65 -40.71 26.65
C LEU A 8 41.69 -40.21 25.21
N GLY A 9 42.32 -40.96 24.30
CA GLY A 9 42.33 -40.64 22.88
C GLY A 9 40.93 -40.60 22.26
N LEU A 10 40.03 -41.49 22.70
CA LEU A 10 38.64 -41.54 22.25
C LEU A 10 37.83 -40.34 22.77
N ILE A 11 38.00 -39.96 24.04
CA ILE A 11 37.34 -38.78 24.63
C ILE A 11 37.76 -37.49 23.90
N VAL A 12 39.06 -37.33 23.61
CA VAL A 12 39.57 -36.16 22.87
C VAL A 12 38.97 -36.11 21.47
N LYS A 13 38.92 -37.24 20.74
CA LYS A 13 38.32 -37.31 19.40
C LYS A 13 36.83 -36.94 19.41
N ILE A 14 36.05 -37.46 20.36
CA ILE A 14 34.62 -37.12 20.50
C ILE A 14 34.46 -35.62 20.80
N THR A 15 35.30 -35.06 21.67
CA THR A 15 35.24 -33.64 22.03
C THR A 15 35.54 -32.74 20.82
N ILE A 16 36.59 -33.06 20.06
CA ILE A 16 36.95 -32.35 18.83
C ILE A 16 35.82 -32.45 17.79
N MET A 17 35.25 -33.64 17.59
CA MET A 17 34.16 -33.86 16.63
C MET A 17 32.88 -33.11 17.05
N GLY A 18 32.55 -33.11 18.35
CA GLY A 18 31.45 -32.34 18.91
C GLY A 18 31.65 -30.84 18.74
N PHE A 19 32.85 -30.33 19.00
CA PHE A 19 33.20 -28.93 18.80
C PHE A 19 33.12 -28.51 17.32
N ALA A 20 33.64 -29.33 16.41
CA ALA A 20 33.54 -29.09 14.97
C ALA A 20 32.07 -29.03 14.52
N THR A 21 31.24 -29.96 14.99
CA THR A 21 29.80 -29.98 14.66
C THR A 21 29.08 -28.76 15.24
N PHE A 22 29.43 -28.35 16.45
CA PHE A 22 28.91 -27.13 17.06
C PHE A 22 29.24 -25.88 16.24
N ILE A 23 30.49 -25.74 15.77
CA ILE A 23 30.91 -24.63 14.90
C ILE A 23 30.10 -24.63 13.61
N VAL A 24 29.98 -25.76 12.92
CA VAL A 24 29.23 -25.86 11.67
C VAL A 24 27.76 -25.47 11.88
N LEU A 25 27.12 -25.97 12.93
CA LEU A 25 25.74 -25.60 13.27
C LEU A 25 25.62 -24.10 13.59
N HIS A 26 26.59 -23.53 14.29
CA HIS A 26 26.60 -22.11 14.60
C HIS A 26 26.74 -21.26 13.31
N ILE A 27 27.62 -21.64 12.39
CA ILE A 27 27.80 -20.94 11.11
C ILE A 27 26.52 -21.02 10.29
N LEU A 28 25.91 -22.20 10.16
CA LEU A 28 24.65 -22.38 9.42
C LEU A 28 23.50 -21.55 10.01
N ARG A 29 23.38 -21.50 11.35
CA ARG A 29 22.39 -20.65 12.02
C ARG A 29 22.65 -19.16 11.78
N SER A 30 23.91 -18.73 11.85
CA SER A 30 24.32 -17.34 11.58
C SER A 30 24.02 -16.93 10.14
N MET A 31 24.31 -17.81 9.16
CA MET A 31 23.99 -17.57 7.75
C MET A 31 22.49 -17.42 7.53
N LYS A 32 21.67 -18.35 8.03
CA LYS A 32 20.20 -18.25 7.92
C LYS A 32 19.66 -16.95 8.53
N LYS A 33 20.21 -16.52 9.67
CA LYS A 33 19.83 -15.27 10.32
C LYS A 33 20.15 -14.05 9.46
N ARG A 34 21.35 -14.00 8.84
CA ARG A 34 21.74 -12.92 7.94
C ARG A 34 20.82 -12.86 6.72
N THR A 35 20.54 -14.00 6.09
CA THR A 35 19.62 -14.06 4.93
C THR A 35 18.23 -13.52 5.28
N LEU A 36 17.66 -13.91 6.42
CA LEU A 36 16.35 -13.40 6.85
C LEU A 36 16.38 -11.89 7.14
N ARG A 37 17.47 -11.37 7.73
CA ARG A 37 17.64 -9.93 7.96
C ARG A 37 17.74 -9.15 6.65
N ASP A 38 18.48 -9.68 5.69
CA ASP A 38 18.62 -9.07 4.36
C ASP A 38 17.30 -9.09 3.60
N GLU A 39 16.51 -10.17 3.72
CA GLU A 39 15.15 -10.25 3.17
C GLU A 39 14.23 -9.19 3.78
N ILE A 40 14.22 -9.05 5.11
CA ILE A 40 13.45 -8.02 5.82
C ILE A 40 13.83 -6.63 5.30
N SER A 41 15.14 -6.32 5.24
CA SER A 41 15.63 -5.02 4.77
C SER A 41 15.23 -4.74 3.31
N LYS A 42 15.27 -5.75 2.43
CA LYS A 42 14.79 -5.62 1.04
C LYS A 42 13.30 -5.32 0.97
N VAL A 43 12.49 -5.98 1.81
CA VAL A 43 11.03 -5.77 1.85
C VAL A 43 10.69 -4.39 2.43
N GLU A 44 11.42 -3.93 3.45
CA GLU A 44 11.33 -2.56 3.98
C GLU A 44 11.66 -1.51 2.92
N ALA A 45 12.76 -1.69 2.18
CA ALA A 45 13.13 -0.80 1.08
C ALA A 45 12.06 -0.75 -0.01
N LYS A 46 11.47 -1.91 -0.37
CA LYS A 46 10.34 -1.98 -1.31
C LYS A 46 9.13 -1.21 -0.79
N MET A 47 8.82 -1.33 0.50
CA MET A 47 7.72 -0.61 1.13
C MET A 47 7.94 0.91 1.11
N ALA A 48 9.17 1.36 1.39
CA ALA A 48 9.53 2.78 1.31
C ALA A 48 9.40 3.33 -0.13
N ALA A 49 9.84 2.55 -1.13
CA ALA A 49 9.67 2.92 -2.54
C ALA A 49 8.18 3.06 -2.93
N PHE A 50 7.31 2.18 -2.44
CA PHE A 50 5.88 2.29 -2.65
C PHE A 50 5.28 3.53 -1.98
N ARG A 51 5.67 3.87 -0.74
CA ARG A 51 5.24 5.12 -0.07
C ARG A 51 5.59 6.36 -0.88
N ILE A 52 6.83 6.45 -1.37
CA ILE A 52 7.28 7.58 -2.19
C ILE A 52 6.48 7.67 -3.50
N SER A 53 6.28 6.54 -4.17
CA SER A 53 5.48 6.47 -5.41
C SER A 53 4.03 6.92 -5.17
N LEU A 54 3.41 6.46 -4.07
CA LEU A 54 2.05 6.82 -3.70
C LEU A 54 1.93 8.31 -3.38
N LYS A 55 2.83 8.85 -2.55
CA LYS A 55 2.91 10.28 -2.24
C LYS A 55 3.03 11.14 -3.49
N ASN A 56 3.87 10.74 -4.45
CA ASN A 56 4.04 11.47 -5.71
C ASN A 56 2.76 11.46 -6.56
N ARG A 57 2.04 10.33 -6.63
CA ARG A 57 0.77 10.23 -7.37
C ARG A 57 -0.33 11.06 -6.71
N VAL A 58 -0.42 11.04 -5.38
CA VAL A 58 -1.41 11.82 -4.62
C VAL A 58 -1.12 13.32 -4.72
N LYS A 59 0.15 13.74 -4.69
CA LYS A 59 0.52 15.14 -4.97
C LYS A 59 0.13 15.59 -6.37
N LYS A 60 0.32 14.74 -7.38
CA LYS A 60 -0.14 15.03 -8.75
C LYS A 60 -1.66 15.16 -8.80
N LYS A 61 -2.40 14.29 -8.08
CA LYS A 61 -3.86 14.36 -7.96
C LYS A 61 -4.32 15.66 -7.29
N SER A 62 -3.73 16.05 -6.17
CA SER A 62 -4.03 17.32 -5.49
C SER A 62 -3.83 18.53 -6.42
N LYS A 63 -2.74 18.55 -7.19
CA LYS A 63 -2.52 19.59 -8.23
C LYS A 63 -3.60 19.60 -9.32
N ARG A 64 -4.09 18.42 -9.73
CA ARG A 64 -5.20 18.32 -10.69
C ARG A 64 -6.49 18.86 -10.10
N PHE A 65 -6.84 18.50 -8.87
CA PHE A 65 -8.04 19.04 -8.22
C PHE A 65 -8.01 20.57 -8.13
N ARG A 66 -6.85 21.17 -7.82
CA ARG A 66 -6.67 22.63 -7.89
C ARG A 66 -6.95 23.19 -9.28
N ALA A 67 -6.52 22.50 -10.34
CA ALA A 67 -6.75 22.93 -11.71
C ALA A 67 -8.19 22.70 -12.22
N THR A 68 -8.90 21.72 -11.66
CA THR A 68 -10.30 21.41 -12.00
C THR A 68 -11.27 22.32 -11.26
N TYR A 69 -10.87 22.88 -10.11
CA TYR A 69 -11.71 23.80 -9.37
C TYR A 69 -11.96 25.08 -10.19
N PRO A 70 -13.21 25.55 -10.32
CA PRO A 70 -13.56 26.49 -11.35
C PRO A 70 -13.26 27.96 -10.95
N ALA A 71 -12.87 28.22 -9.71
CA ALA A 71 -12.49 29.54 -9.20
C ALA A 71 -11.05 29.55 -8.69
N ASN A 72 -10.48 30.74 -8.47
CA ASN A 72 -9.19 30.84 -7.81
C ASN A 72 -9.36 30.48 -6.32
N ILE A 73 -8.65 29.47 -5.85
CA ILE A 73 -8.74 28.98 -4.47
C ILE A 73 -7.93 29.92 -3.57
N ALA A 74 -8.59 30.60 -2.63
CA ALA A 74 -7.90 31.44 -1.66
C ALA A 74 -7.27 30.58 -0.55
N THR A 75 -6.11 31.00 -0.05
CA THR A 75 -5.42 30.30 1.05
C THR A 75 -6.30 30.29 2.30
N GLY A 76 -6.46 29.11 2.89
CA GLY A 76 -7.30 28.92 4.08
C GLY A 76 -8.77 28.62 3.81
N GLU A 77 -9.19 28.56 2.53
CA GLU A 77 -10.51 28.02 2.19
C GLU A 77 -10.62 26.53 2.54
N PRO A 78 -11.83 26.01 2.85
CA PRO A 78 -12.03 24.60 3.20
C PRO A 78 -11.47 23.62 2.15
N ILE A 79 -11.54 23.98 0.87
CA ILE A 79 -10.97 23.19 -0.22
C ILE A 79 -9.44 23.26 -0.23
N ASP A 80 -8.83 24.42 0.00
CA ASP A 80 -7.37 24.58 0.10
C ASP A 80 -6.80 23.75 1.25
N ILE A 81 -7.45 23.80 2.41
CA ILE A 81 -7.07 22.99 3.59
C ILE A 81 -7.13 21.51 3.24
N SER A 82 -8.22 21.05 2.62
CA SER A 82 -8.40 19.64 2.26
C SER A 82 -7.38 19.17 1.21
N LEU A 83 -7.05 20.03 0.23
CA LEU A 83 -6.03 19.75 -0.78
C LEU A 83 -4.61 19.71 -0.22
N THR A 84 -4.33 20.57 0.76
CA THR A 84 -3.06 20.60 1.49
C THR A 84 -2.91 19.34 2.32
N GLN A 85 -3.91 18.99 3.12
CA GLN A 85 -3.96 17.74 3.89
C GLN A 85 -3.77 16.51 2.99
N LEU A 86 -4.43 16.46 1.83
CA LEU A 86 -4.28 15.37 0.86
C LEU A 86 -2.83 15.25 0.37
N SER A 87 -2.14 16.37 0.15
CA SER A 87 -0.77 16.41 -0.36
C SER A 87 0.30 16.08 0.69
N GLU A 88 -0.06 16.17 1.97
CA GLU A 88 0.80 15.97 3.13
C GLU A 88 0.75 14.54 3.68
N LEU A 89 -0.20 13.71 3.24
CA LEU A 89 -0.29 12.30 3.61
C LEU A 89 1.05 11.56 3.41
N THR A 90 1.50 10.89 4.47
CA THR A 90 2.79 10.19 4.52
C THR A 90 2.68 8.71 4.18
N PHE A 91 1.48 8.11 4.32
CA PHE A 91 1.20 6.68 4.08
C PHE A 91 2.02 5.74 4.96
N GLU A 92 2.19 6.15 6.21
CA GLU A 92 2.88 5.39 7.25
C GLU A 92 1.90 4.65 8.15
N LYS A 93 0.71 5.23 8.39
CA LYS A 93 -0.31 4.72 9.29
C LYS A 93 -1.53 4.23 8.53
N ASN A 94 -2.30 3.34 9.15
CA ASN A 94 -3.57 2.86 8.61
C ASN A 94 -4.56 4.01 8.34
N THR A 95 -4.56 5.02 9.22
CA THR A 95 -5.41 6.21 9.10
C THR A 95 -5.16 6.96 7.79
N ASP A 96 -3.91 7.07 7.35
CA ASP A 96 -3.54 7.85 6.15
C ASP A 96 -4.24 7.34 4.88
N PHE A 97 -4.49 6.03 4.80
CA PHE A 97 -5.18 5.42 3.66
C PHE A 97 -6.68 5.73 3.67
N GLN A 98 -7.26 5.80 4.88
CA GLN A 98 -8.67 6.17 5.05
C GLN A 98 -8.85 7.67 4.80
N ASP A 99 -7.99 8.48 5.38
CA ASP A 99 -7.93 9.93 5.17
C ASP A 99 -7.79 10.27 3.68
N TYR A 100 -7.00 9.50 2.93
CA TYR A 100 -6.92 9.63 1.47
C TYR A 100 -8.30 9.52 0.79
N ILE A 101 -9.09 8.49 1.12
CA ILE A 101 -10.43 8.31 0.53
C ILE A 101 -11.34 9.46 0.93
N ASP A 102 -11.37 9.77 2.23
CA ASP A 102 -12.32 10.72 2.78
C ASP A 102 -12.03 12.14 2.29
N LEU A 103 -10.76 12.52 2.20
CA LEU A 103 -10.34 13.77 1.58
C LEU A 103 -10.68 13.83 0.09
N CYS A 104 -10.50 12.73 -0.66
CA CYS A 104 -10.87 12.70 -2.07
C CYS A 104 -12.38 12.91 -2.27
N LYS A 105 -13.21 12.22 -1.49
CA LYS A 105 -14.68 12.40 -1.51
C LYS A 105 -15.07 13.83 -1.15
N LYS A 106 -14.46 14.38 -0.10
CA LYS A 106 -14.70 15.75 0.36
C LYS A 106 -14.32 16.79 -0.71
N ILE A 107 -13.17 16.62 -1.37
CA ILE A 107 -12.72 17.52 -2.43
C ILE A 107 -13.65 17.45 -3.65
N ASN A 108 -14.05 16.25 -4.07
CA ASN A 108 -15.00 16.11 -5.17
C ASN A 108 -16.34 16.78 -4.86
N SER A 109 -16.86 16.61 -3.64
CA SER A 109 -18.06 17.33 -3.19
C SER A 109 -17.93 18.85 -3.27
N PHE A 110 -16.76 19.43 -2.95
CA PHE A 110 -16.52 20.87 -3.15
C PHE A 110 -16.51 21.27 -4.62
N ILE A 111 -15.90 20.46 -5.48
CA ILE A 111 -15.86 20.71 -6.93
C ILE A 111 -17.28 20.66 -7.52
N ASP A 112 -18.08 19.68 -7.12
CA ASP A 112 -19.45 19.51 -7.60
C ASP A 112 -20.34 20.70 -7.20
N LEU A 113 -20.28 21.11 -5.93
CA LEU A 113 -20.99 22.30 -5.44
C LEU A 113 -20.59 23.57 -6.21
N ALA A 114 -19.29 23.79 -6.42
CA ALA A 114 -18.79 24.94 -7.16
C ALA A 114 -19.18 24.93 -8.64
N ASN A 115 -19.44 23.76 -9.22
CA ASN A 115 -19.93 23.62 -10.58
C ASN A 115 -21.44 23.88 -10.67
N VAL A 116 -22.24 23.42 -9.69
CA VAL A 116 -23.68 23.68 -9.62
C VAL A 116 -23.98 25.18 -9.50
N ASP A 117 -23.20 25.90 -8.70
CA ASP A 117 -23.34 27.35 -8.53
C ASP A 117 -23.03 28.12 -9.84
N LYS A 118 -22.30 27.52 -10.78
CA LYS A 118 -22.02 28.09 -12.10
C LYS A 118 -23.04 27.72 -13.18
N THR A 119 -23.78 26.62 -13.01
CA THR A 119 -24.78 26.10 -13.97
C THR A 119 -26.22 26.42 -13.58
N SER A 120 -26.43 27.34 -12.62
CA SER A 120 -27.75 27.79 -12.13
C SER A 120 -28.70 28.42 -13.17
N ASP A 121 -28.41 28.40 -14.47
CA ASP A 121 -29.36 28.76 -15.53
C ASP A 121 -29.88 27.56 -16.36
N ALA A 122 -29.43 26.33 -16.14
CA ALA A 122 -30.01 25.17 -16.84
C ALA A 122 -29.87 23.84 -16.08
N HIS A 123 -31.02 23.21 -15.83
CA HIS A 123 -31.24 21.80 -15.48
C HIS A 123 -31.24 21.39 -14.00
N GLN A 124 -32.44 21.53 -13.43
CA GLN A 124 -32.98 20.76 -12.29
C GLN A 124 -33.12 19.23 -12.53
N THR A 125 -32.46 18.65 -13.53
CA THR A 125 -32.64 17.22 -13.87
C THR A 125 -31.46 16.32 -13.49
N ALA A 126 -30.38 16.86 -12.90
CA ALA A 126 -29.18 16.10 -12.52
C ALA A 126 -29.14 15.66 -11.04
N ALA A 127 -30.15 16.01 -10.24
CA ALA A 127 -30.18 15.69 -8.81
C ALA A 127 -30.38 14.18 -8.51
N ASN A 128 -30.77 13.38 -9.50
CA ASN A 128 -30.97 11.93 -9.35
C ASN A 128 -29.74 11.07 -9.73
N GLU A 129 -28.65 11.65 -10.25
CA GLU A 129 -27.39 10.91 -10.48
C GLU A 129 -26.37 11.07 -9.35
N LEU A 130 -26.72 11.82 -8.29
CA LEU A 130 -25.92 12.09 -7.09
C LEU A 130 -25.70 10.85 -6.18
N GLN A 131 -25.91 9.64 -6.73
CA GLN A 131 -25.82 8.35 -6.05
C GLN A 131 -24.74 7.42 -6.64
N LYS A 132 -23.87 7.93 -7.52
CA LYS A 132 -22.59 7.27 -7.82
C LYS A 132 -21.57 7.77 -6.81
N CYS A 133 -21.01 6.87 -6.01
CA CYS A 133 -19.90 7.13 -5.11
C CYS A 133 -18.69 7.73 -5.88
N ASP A 134 -18.68 9.05 -6.08
CA ASP A 134 -17.62 9.75 -6.81
C ASP A 134 -16.42 10.00 -5.89
N PHE A 135 -15.83 8.90 -5.42
CA PHE A 135 -14.40 8.88 -5.11
C PHE A 135 -13.56 9.16 -6.37
N MET A 136 -14.14 8.91 -7.56
CA MET A 136 -13.47 9.02 -8.85
C MET A 136 -13.61 10.43 -9.43
N GLY A 137 -12.50 11.14 -9.54
CA GLY A 137 -12.41 12.30 -10.42
C GLY A 137 -12.24 11.90 -11.89
N THR A 138 -11.94 12.87 -12.75
CA THR A 138 -11.78 12.71 -14.21
C THR A 138 -10.57 11.86 -14.65
N ASP A 139 -9.64 11.52 -13.74
CA ASP A 139 -8.42 10.75 -14.05
C ASP A 139 -8.47 9.29 -13.53
N PHE A 140 -9.35 8.50 -14.13
CA PHE A 140 -9.58 7.10 -13.75
C PHE A 140 -8.30 6.23 -13.81
N LYS A 141 -7.43 6.44 -14.80
CA LYS A 141 -6.17 5.69 -14.93
C LYS A 141 -5.24 5.92 -13.75
N ASN A 142 -5.13 7.17 -13.27
CA ASN A 142 -4.35 7.47 -12.09
C ASN A 142 -4.99 6.89 -10.82
N GLU A 143 -6.32 6.92 -10.69
CA GLU A 143 -7.02 6.29 -9.55
C GLU A 143 -6.77 4.79 -9.45
N ILE A 144 -6.94 4.05 -10.56
CA ILE A 144 -6.63 2.61 -10.59
C ILE A 144 -5.20 2.38 -10.13
N SER A 145 -4.26 3.19 -10.62
CA SER A 145 -2.85 3.02 -10.29
C SER A 145 -2.55 3.27 -8.82
N ILE A 146 -3.23 4.24 -8.19
CA ILE A 146 -3.12 4.53 -6.76
C ILE A 146 -3.69 3.36 -5.96
N VAL A 147 -4.87 2.87 -6.32
CA VAL A 147 -5.52 1.77 -5.59
C VAL A 147 -4.75 0.45 -5.72
N ARG A 148 -4.21 0.15 -6.90
CA ARG A 148 -3.30 -1.00 -7.09
C ARG A 148 -2.07 -0.87 -6.20
N LEU A 149 -1.47 0.31 -6.13
CA LEU A 149 -0.29 0.55 -5.30
C LEU A 149 -0.61 0.41 -3.80
N ILE A 150 -1.77 0.90 -3.34
CA ILE A 150 -2.23 0.70 -1.96
C ILE A 150 -2.42 -0.80 -1.67
N ASN A 151 -3.01 -1.55 -2.59
CA ASN A 151 -3.18 -3.00 -2.43
C ASN A 151 -1.84 -3.74 -2.36
N ASP A 152 -0.88 -3.37 -3.21
CA ASP A 152 0.47 -3.94 -3.18
C ASP A 152 1.18 -3.62 -1.86
N MET A 153 1.01 -2.40 -1.32
CA MET A 153 1.50 -2.01 0.00
C MET A 153 0.90 -2.84 1.13
N VAL A 154 -0.42 -3.11 1.09
CA VAL A 154 -1.08 -4.00 2.05
C VAL A 154 -0.48 -5.41 1.99
N MET A 155 -0.31 -5.97 0.80
CA MET A 155 0.28 -7.30 0.62
C MET A 155 1.73 -7.38 1.11
N VAL A 156 2.54 -6.37 0.78
CA VAL A 156 3.93 -6.27 1.23
C VAL A 156 4.02 -6.11 2.74
N SER A 157 3.16 -5.31 3.36
CA SER A 157 3.14 -5.14 4.82
C SER A 157 2.84 -6.45 5.57
N LYS A 158 1.91 -7.26 5.06
CA LYS A 158 1.59 -8.59 5.60
C LYS A 158 2.77 -9.56 5.44
N ALA A 159 3.44 -9.51 4.28
CA ALA A 159 4.64 -10.32 4.03
C ALA A 159 5.78 -9.93 4.98
N LEU A 160 5.99 -8.63 5.20
CA LEU A 160 6.99 -8.09 6.12
C LEU A 160 6.71 -8.53 7.57
N ALA A 161 5.49 -8.34 8.07
CA ALA A 161 5.10 -8.80 9.40
C ALA A 161 5.32 -10.31 9.59
N LYS A 162 4.98 -11.12 8.57
CA LYS A 162 5.21 -12.58 8.59
C LYS A 162 6.71 -12.93 8.62
N GLN A 163 7.54 -12.24 7.85
CA GLN A 163 9.00 -12.46 7.83
C GLN A 163 9.65 -12.04 9.15
N THR A 164 9.28 -10.88 9.71
CA THR A 164 9.79 -10.42 11.00
C THR A 164 9.40 -11.38 12.13
N ASN A 165 8.17 -11.90 12.11
CA ASN A 165 7.75 -12.93 13.07
C ASN A 165 8.54 -14.24 12.93
N ARG A 166 8.87 -14.66 11.70
CA ARG A 166 9.75 -15.82 11.47
C ARG A 166 11.15 -15.58 12.02
N TYR A 167 11.74 -14.41 11.76
CA TYR A 167 13.04 -14.04 12.31
C TYR A 167 13.03 -14.05 13.84
N ASN A 168 12.01 -13.45 14.47
CA ASN A 168 11.85 -13.42 15.93
C ASN A 168 11.63 -14.81 16.56
N HIS A 169 11.09 -15.77 15.81
CA HIS A 169 10.97 -17.15 16.26
C HIS A 169 12.36 -17.84 16.36
N PHE A 170 13.27 -17.53 15.43
CA PHE A 170 14.63 -18.06 15.44
C PHE A 170 15.58 -17.31 16.37
N ASP A 171 15.35 -16.02 16.63
CA ASP A 171 16.17 -15.20 17.53
C ASP A 171 15.36 -14.59 18.67
N ARG A 172 15.40 -15.26 19.84
CA ARG A 172 14.74 -14.78 21.06
C ARG A 172 15.46 -13.59 21.72
N ARG A 173 16.73 -13.34 21.40
CA ARG A 173 17.57 -12.33 22.08
C ARG A 173 17.55 -10.98 21.38
N ALA A 174 17.43 -10.94 20.06
CA ALA A 174 17.35 -9.71 19.28
C ALA A 174 16.04 -9.65 18.47
N LYS A 175 14.91 -9.65 19.17
CA LYS A 175 13.59 -9.52 18.52
C LYS A 175 13.52 -8.17 17.81
N LEU A 176 13.25 -8.20 16.52
CA LEU A 176 12.90 -7.02 15.74
C LEU A 176 11.45 -6.64 16.06
N GLN A 177 11.17 -5.35 16.14
CA GLN A 177 9.79 -4.89 16.25
C GLN A 177 9.07 -5.22 14.94
N ALA A 178 8.04 -6.07 15.00
CA ALA A 178 7.24 -6.37 13.83
C ALA A 178 6.45 -5.11 13.45
N PRO A 179 6.58 -4.60 12.21
CA PRO A 179 5.77 -3.50 11.76
C PRO A 179 4.30 -3.92 11.75
N GLU A 180 3.43 -3.00 12.18
CA GLU A 180 2.00 -3.25 12.15
C GLU A 180 1.54 -3.46 10.70
N PRO A 181 0.86 -4.58 10.39
CA PRO A 181 0.37 -4.81 9.04
C PRO A 181 -0.66 -3.74 8.68
N ILE A 182 -0.57 -3.25 7.44
CA ILE A 182 -1.51 -2.25 6.98
C ILE A 182 -2.86 -2.91 6.77
N ASN A 183 -3.86 -2.40 7.46
CA ASN A 183 -5.24 -2.84 7.37
C ASN A 183 -6.05 -1.71 6.77
N PHE A 184 -6.59 -1.97 5.57
CA PHE A 184 -7.42 -1.01 4.86
C PHE A 184 -8.81 -1.59 4.65
N SER A 185 -9.75 -1.21 5.53
CA SER A 185 -11.15 -1.66 5.51
C SER A 185 -11.84 -1.31 4.19
N SER A 186 -11.58 -0.11 3.70
CA SER A 186 -12.16 0.43 2.46
C SER A 186 -11.56 -0.15 1.17
N LEU A 187 -10.57 -1.05 1.28
CA LEU A 187 -9.95 -1.71 0.12
C LEU A 187 -10.96 -2.58 -0.65
N PHE A 188 -11.85 -3.26 0.08
CA PHE A 188 -12.88 -4.10 -0.52
C PHE A 188 -13.87 -3.27 -1.35
N GLU A 189 -14.30 -2.12 -0.81
CA GLU A 189 -15.19 -1.20 -1.50
C GLU A 189 -14.54 -0.64 -2.76
N LEU A 190 -13.26 -0.22 -2.66
CA LEU A 190 -12.50 0.24 -3.83
C LEU A 190 -12.40 -0.87 -4.89
N GLN A 191 -12.01 -2.09 -4.53
CA GLN A 191 -11.91 -3.20 -5.48
C GLN A 191 -13.25 -3.52 -6.17
N LYS A 192 -14.38 -3.41 -5.45
CA LYS A 192 -15.72 -3.60 -6.04
C LYS A 192 -16.02 -2.54 -7.10
N VAL A 193 -15.66 -1.28 -6.86
CA VAL A 193 -15.86 -0.19 -7.82
C VAL A 193 -15.03 -0.42 -9.09
N TYR A 194 -13.79 -0.92 -8.98
CA TYR A 194 -12.95 -1.19 -10.17
C TYR A 194 -13.36 -2.44 -10.95
N LYS A 195 -13.75 -3.53 -10.28
CA LYS A 195 -14.21 -4.75 -10.96
C LYS A 195 -15.49 -4.52 -11.79
N ASN A 196 -16.39 -3.67 -11.32
CA ASN A 196 -17.63 -3.37 -12.03
C ASN A 196 -17.42 -2.41 -13.21
N LYS A 197 -16.38 -1.57 -13.20
CA LYS A 197 -16.11 -0.63 -14.31
C LYS A 197 -15.39 -1.30 -15.47
N ASP A 198 -14.41 -2.18 -15.21
CA ASP A 198 -13.77 -3.00 -16.25
C ASP A 198 -14.80 -3.87 -17.01
N ALA A 199 -15.85 -4.35 -16.32
CA ALA A 199 -16.94 -5.10 -16.95
C ALA A 199 -17.86 -4.21 -17.82
N ASN A 200 -18.07 -2.95 -17.43
CA ASN A 200 -18.91 -2.01 -18.17
C ASN A 200 -18.19 -1.40 -19.38
N ASP A 201 -16.87 -1.20 -19.33
CA ASP A 201 -16.09 -0.75 -20.49
C ASP A 201 -16.08 -1.82 -21.62
N ILE A 202 -16.06 -3.11 -21.25
CA ILE A 202 -16.19 -4.24 -22.21
C ILE A 202 -17.60 -4.32 -22.83
N LEU A 203 -18.64 -3.88 -22.10
CA LEU A 203 -20.02 -3.86 -22.58
C LEU A 203 -20.29 -2.63 -23.46
N ASN A 204 -19.64 -1.50 -23.21
CA ASN A 204 -19.77 -0.30 -24.03
C ASN A 204 -19.04 -0.42 -25.37
N GLU A 205 -17.83 -1.03 -25.42
CA GLU A 205 -17.15 -1.34 -26.70
C GLU A 205 -18.02 -2.22 -27.61
N LYS A 206 -18.70 -3.24 -27.05
CA LYS A 206 -19.61 -4.09 -27.83
C LYS A 206 -20.88 -3.37 -28.32
N SER A 207 -21.28 -2.29 -27.67
CA SER A 207 -22.47 -1.53 -28.05
C SER A 207 -22.21 -0.53 -29.18
N ASP A 208 -20.98 -0.02 -29.27
CA ASP A 208 -20.56 0.88 -30.35
C ASP A 208 -20.26 0.11 -31.65
N ASP A 209 -19.74 -1.11 -31.56
CA ASP A 209 -19.60 -2.01 -32.71
C ASP A 209 -20.97 -2.43 -33.29
N ALA A 210 -22.00 -2.54 -32.46
CA ALA A 210 -23.36 -2.88 -32.90
C ALA A 210 -24.11 -1.71 -33.55
N LYS A 211 -23.72 -0.46 -33.25
CA LYS A 211 -24.26 0.75 -33.89
C LYS A 211 -23.52 1.17 -35.16
N SER A 212 -22.28 0.72 -35.35
CA SER A 212 -21.52 0.89 -36.59
C SER A 212 -21.94 -0.09 -37.71
N ALA A 213 -22.67 -1.15 -37.34
CA ALA A 213 -23.14 -2.21 -38.24
C ALA A 213 -24.64 -2.14 -38.60
N ALA A 214 -25.34 -1.06 -38.24
CA ALA A 214 -26.75 -0.81 -38.56
C ALA A 214 -26.87 0.50 -39.36
#